data_AF-A0A150KSC8-F1
#
_entry.id   AF-A0A150KSC8-F1
#
_cell.length_a   1.000
_cell.length_b   1.000
_cell.length_c   1.000
_cell.angle_alpha   90.00
_cell.angle_beta   90.00
_cell.angle_gamma   90.00
#
_symmetry.space_group_name_H-M   'P 1'
#
loop_
_entity.id
_entity.type
_entity.pdbx_description
1 polymer ?
#
loop_
_entity_poly.entity_id
_entity_poly.type
_entity_poly.pdbx_seq_one_letter_code
_entity_poly.pdbx_strand_id
1 'polypeptide(L)' 'MKNRNKWKAYIGFKGKQINLGHFDDLQDAIAARKEAEDKYFKPILEENDEQ' A
#
# COMPACT_ATOMS: atom_id res chain seq x y z
N MET A 1 -7.51 -3.89 -27.48
CA MET A 1 -6.23 -3.68 -26.76
C MET A 1 -6.47 -3.94 -25.28
N LYS A 2 -5.56 -4.67 -24.64
CA LYS A 2 -5.75 -5.35 -23.35
C LYS A 2 -5.67 -4.36 -22.19
N ASN A 3 -6.82 -3.91 -21.71
CA ASN A 3 -6.95 -3.21 -20.43
C ASN A 3 -6.81 -4.26 -19.30
N ARG A 4 -5.57 -4.69 -18.98
CA ARG A 4 -5.27 -5.75 -18.01
C ARG A 4 -4.43 -5.27 -16.83
N ASN A 5 -4.70 -4.04 -16.39
CA ASN A 5 -4.14 -3.48 -15.17
C ASN A 5 -5.32 -2.98 -14.32
N LYS A 6 -6.27 -3.90 -14.04
CA LYS A 6 -7.59 -3.59 -13.46
C LYS A 6 -7.52 -3.00 -12.07
N TRP A 7 -6.50 -3.37 -11.28
CA TRP A 7 -6.42 -2.99 -9.87
C TRP A 7 -5.14 -2.21 -9.61
N LYS A 8 -5.27 -0.90 -9.43
CA LYS A 8 -4.17 -0.06 -9.00
C LYS A 8 -4.10 -0.07 -7.48
N ALA A 9 -2.97 -0.46 -6.91
CA ALA A 9 -2.73 -0.39 -5.48
C ALA A 9 -1.87 0.83 -5.13
N TYR A 10 -2.29 1.55 -4.10
CA TYR A 10 -1.58 2.69 -3.54
C TYR A 10 -1.87 2.79 -2.04
N ILE A 11 -0.95 3.37 -1.28
CA ILE A 11 -1.15 3.68 0.15
C ILE A 11 -0.87 5.14 0.40
N GLY A 12 -1.61 5.73 1.35
CA GLY A 12 -1.28 7.05 1.90
C GLY A 12 -0.54 6.86 3.22
N PHE A 13 0.72 7.27 3.28
CA PHE A 13 1.53 7.21 4.49
C PHE A 13 2.15 8.58 4.78
N LYS A 14 1.93 9.12 6.00
CA LYS A 14 2.46 10.42 6.46
C LYS A 14 2.20 11.56 5.46
N GLY A 15 1.02 11.59 4.86
CA GLY A 15 0.62 12.59 3.85
C GLY A 15 1.22 12.41 2.45
N LYS A 16 2.00 11.33 2.21
CA LYS A 16 2.53 10.97 0.89
C LYS A 16 1.78 9.77 0.32
N GLN A 17 1.39 9.85 -0.95
CA GLN A 17 0.81 8.73 -1.66
C GLN A 17 1.92 7.90 -2.32
N ILE A 18 2.06 6.64 -1.90
CA ILE A 18 3.00 5.68 -2.45
C ILE A 18 2.23 4.77 -3.41
N ASN A 19 2.63 4.77 -4.68
CA ASN A 19 2.06 3.85 -5.67
C ASN A 19 2.76 2.50 -5.54
N LEU A 20 2.00 1.45 -5.24
CA LEU A 20 2.52 0.09 -5.04
C LEU A 20 2.63 -0.68 -6.35
N GLY A 21 1.76 -0.37 -7.31
CA GLY A 21 1.77 -1.00 -8.62
C GLY A 21 0.36 -1.23 -9.16
N HIS A 22 0.30 -1.98 -10.25
CA HIS A 22 -0.94 -2.42 -10.88
C HIS A 22 -0.98 -3.94 -10.90
N PHE A 23 -2.12 -4.48 -10.52
CA PHE A 23 -2.41 -5.90 -10.41
C PHE A 23 -3.62 -6.25 -11.30
N ASP A 24 -3.67 -7.47 -11.80
CA ASP A 24 -4.84 -7.97 -12.55
C ASP A 24 -5.90 -8.55 -11.60
N ASP A 25 -5.48 -8.93 -10.39
CA ASP A 25 -6.29 -9.55 -9.33
C ASP A 25 -6.48 -8.63 -8.12
N LEU A 26 -7.71 -8.64 -7.59
CA LEU A 26 -8.08 -7.85 -6.41
C LEU A 26 -7.34 -8.34 -5.16
N GLN A 27 -7.19 -9.65 -4.98
CA GLN A 27 -6.47 -10.20 -3.81
C GLN A 27 -5.00 -9.77 -3.80
N ASP A 28 -4.35 -9.73 -4.97
CA ASP A 28 -2.96 -9.32 -5.09
C ASP A 28 -2.79 -7.83 -4.76
N ALA A 29 -3.72 -6.99 -5.24
CA ALA A 29 -3.76 -5.58 -4.87
C ALA A 29 -3.96 -5.35 -3.36
N ILE A 30 -4.79 -6.16 -2.70
CA ILE A 30 -5.01 -6.10 -1.25
C ILE A 30 -3.78 -6.62 -0.49
N ALA A 31 -3.14 -7.69 -0.96
CA ALA A 31 -1.92 -8.24 -0.37
C ALA A 31 -0.79 -7.21 -0.43
N ALA A 32 -0.56 -6.60 -1.60
CA ALA A 32 0.43 -5.54 -1.77
C ALA A 32 0.14 -4.32 -0.87
N ARG A 33 -1.14 -3.94 -0.71
CA ARG A 33 -1.55 -2.90 0.23
C ARG A 33 -1.20 -3.29 1.67
N LYS A 34 -1.52 -4.51 2.10
CA LYS A 34 -1.22 -5.02 3.44
C LYS A 34 0.28 -5.15 3.70
N GLU A 35 1.08 -5.59 2.74
CA GLU A 35 2.53 -5.66 2.87
C GLU A 35 3.15 -4.27 2.96
N ALA A 36 2.62 -3.30 2.22
CA ALA A 36 3.04 -1.91 2.34
C ALA A 36 2.61 -1.32 3.68
N GLU A 37 1.37 -1.55 4.12
CA GLU A 37 0.93 -1.21 5.48
C GLU A 37 1.89 -1.85 6.48
N ASP A 38 2.19 -3.14 6.42
CA ASP A 38 3.13 -3.80 7.31
C ASP A 38 4.54 -3.15 7.28
N LYS A 39 5.08 -2.84 6.10
CA LYS A 39 6.40 -2.21 5.93
C LYS A 39 6.47 -0.77 6.42
N TYR A 40 5.41 0.02 6.23
CA TYR A 40 5.37 1.45 6.57
C TYR A 40 4.71 1.70 7.94
N PHE A 41 3.73 0.89 8.36
CA PHE A 41 3.05 0.93 9.66
C PHE A 41 3.82 0.24 10.79
N LYS A 42 4.55 -0.85 10.57
CA LYS A 42 5.37 -1.45 11.65
C LYS A 42 6.29 -0.44 12.35
N PRO A 43 7.01 0.45 11.63
CA PRO A 43 7.86 1.43 12.28
C PRO A 43 7.13 2.63 12.91
N ILE A 44 5.85 2.92 12.59
CA ILE A 44 5.12 4.02 13.27
C ILE A 44 4.48 3.62 14.60
N LEU A 45 4.49 2.33 14.96
CA LEU A 45 4.08 1.93 16.31
C LEU A 45 5.11 2.32 17.38
N GLU A 46 6.37 2.55 17.00
CA GLU A 46 7.45 2.97 17.91
C GLU A 46 7.62 4.50 18.01
N GLU A 47 7.06 5.30 17.09
CA GLU A 47 7.29 6.75 17.05
C GLU A 47 6.07 7.59 17.53
N ASN A 48 4.99 6.96 18.01
CA ASN A 48 3.81 7.67 18.53
C ASN A 48 3.74 7.76 20.07
N ASP A 49 4.80 7.37 20.78
CA ASP A 49 4.87 7.48 22.26
C ASP A 49 5.57 8.76 22.75
N GLU A 50 5.92 9.72 21.86
CA GLU A 50 6.65 10.95 22.26
C GLU A 50 5.99 12.27 21.83
N GLN A 51 4.68 12.44 22.11
CA GLN A 51 4.04 13.77 22.15
C GLN A 51 3.35 14.03 23.48
#